data_AF-A0A9R0AQT2-F1
#
_entry.id   AF-A0A9R0AQT2-F1
#
_cell.length_a   1.000
_cell.length_b   1.000
_cell.length_c   1.000
_cell.angle_alpha   90.00
_cell.angle_beta   90.00
_cell.angle_gamma   90.00
#
_symmetry.space_group_name_H-M   'P 1'
#
loop_
_entity.id
_entity.type
_entity.pdbx_description
1 polymer ?
#
loop_
_entity_poly.entity_id
_entity_poly.type
_entity_poly.pdbx_seq_one_letter_code
_entity_poly.pdbx_strand_id
1 'polypeptide(L)'
;MFLNDAQVPVGAVPDGAAGGDGLGLDRHHLSLSSWICVEDIYAHIFVLKCWRESEKVRGPPARACQSSVQNQDSRRCVCVLSEVFQPRGQKKKKVVKYGMGGMIVMLLICIVWFPLLFMSLVKSVAGVVNKPLDVSVTITLGGFQPIFTMSAQQNQLKDVTDRDFISFLNSYRHSSSALQFLEVYTAEDVTVAELEGSSNSLWTISPPSRKNLMDVLSKEDQFSGHHVLEHPEVQMQNLSLGAKAEFAMDKHITYLDMNTRQELIALLNGTRNKPV
;
A
#
# COMPACT_ATOMS: atom_id res chain seq x y z
N MET A 1 -25.65 -52.54 -2.97
CA MET A 1 -25.98 -53.31 -1.76
C MET A 1 -25.48 -52.45 -0.60
N PHE A 2 -26.27 -51.71 0.20
CA PHE A 2 -27.73 -51.55 0.43
C PHE A 2 -27.96 -50.18 1.15
N LEU A 3 -29.15 -49.58 1.35
CA LEU A 3 -30.58 -49.89 1.06
C LEU A 3 -31.42 -48.58 1.03
N ASN A 4 -32.27 -48.43 0.02
CA ASN A 4 -33.64 -47.84 -0.01
C ASN A 4 -34.04 -46.41 0.47
N ASP A 5 -34.74 -45.73 -0.44
CA ASP A 5 -35.87 -44.82 -0.20
C ASP A 5 -37.10 -45.49 0.45
N ALA A 6 -37.86 -44.74 1.27
CA ALA A 6 -39.30 -44.94 1.50
C ALA A 6 -40.00 -43.74 2.22
N GLN A 7 -40.79 -42.97 1.46
CA GLN A 7 -42.15 -42.45 1.77
C GLN A 7 -42.57 -41.96 3.21
N VAL A 8 -42.70 -40.63 3.39
CA VAL A 8 -43.90 -39.83 3.86
C VAL A 8 -44.97 -40.53 4.75
N PRO A 9 -45.42 -39.99 5.95
CA PRO A 9 -46.51 -38.97 5.98
C PRO A 9 -46.78 -38.05 7.23
N VAL A 10 -47.42 -36.89 6.94
CA VAL A 10 -48.62 -36.20 7.54
C VAL A 10 -48.96 -36.24 9.06
N GLY A 11 -49.23 -35.04 9.62
CA GLY A 11 -50.28 -34.75 10.65
C GLY A 11 -49.84 -34.71 12.13
N ALA A 12 -50.48 -33.99 13.07
CA ALA A 12 -51.59 -33.01 13.03
C ALA A 12 -51.58 -32.10 14.31
N VAL A 13 -52.52 -31.15 14.41
CA VAL A 13 -52.63 -30.06 15.42
C VAL A 13 -53.24 -30.55 16.77
N PRO A 14 -53.06 -29.84 17.90
CA PRO A 14 -54.21 -29.09 18.46
C PRO A 14 -53.89 -27.71 19.09
N ASP A 15 -54.93 -26.88 19.20
CA ASP A 15 -54.95 -25.48 19.68
C ASP A 15 -54.87 -25.29 21.22
N GLY A 16 -54.60 -24.05 21.70
CA GLY A 16 -54.77 -23.68 23.11
C GLY A 16 -54.29 -22.26 23.50
N ALA A 17 -55.20 -21.29 23.53
CA ALA A 17 -54.97 -19.86 23.79
C ALA A 17 -54.42 -19.46 25.19
N ALA A 18 -53.72 -18.30 25.26
CA ALA A 18 -53.84 -17.30 26.34
C ALA A 18 -53.16 -15.96 25.98
N GLY A 19 -53.79 -14.83 26.34
CA GLY A 19 -53.44 -13.47 25.91
C GLY A 19 -52.23 -12.77 26.58
N GLY A 20 -52.03 -11.51 26.17
CA GLY A 20 -51.02 -10.59 26.70
C GLY A 20 -50.97 -9.29 25.89
N ASP A 21 -51.50 -8.20 26.46
CA ASP A 21 -51.62 -6.91 25.78
C ASP A 21 -50.27 -6.19 25.58
N GLY A 22 -50.07 -5.52 24.44
CA GLY A 22 -48.85 -4.79 24.13
C GLY A 22 -49.00 -3.75 23.04
N LEU A 23 -49.00 -2.47 23.41
CA LEU A 23 -48.99 -1.31 22.51
C LEU A 23 -47.80 -1.32 21.54
N GLY A 24 -48.04 -1.16 20.23
CA GLY A 24 -46.93 -1.00 19.28
C GLY A 24 -47.34 -0.83 17.81
N LEU A 25 -47.45 0.43 17.37
CA LEU A 25 -47.46 0.94 15.99
C LEU A 25 -47.45 -0.10 14.85
N ASP A 26 -48.52 -0.11 14.03
CA ASP A 26 -48.51 -0.61 12.65
C ASP A 26 -47.56 0.22 11.76
N ARG A 27 -46.25 0.00 11.89
CA ARG A 27 -45.23 0.66 11.08
C ARG A 27 -44.97 -0.18 9.82
N HIS A 28 -45.63 0.21 8.73
CA HIS A 28 -45.54 -0.34 7.37
C HIS A 28 -44.29 -1.21 7.09
N HIS A 29 -44.48 -2.53 7.10
CA HIS A 29 -43.41 -3.51 6.97
C HIS A 29 -43.01 -3.75 5.49
N LEU A 30 -42.27 -2.79 4.93
CA LEU A 30 -41.50 -2.98 3.69
C LEU A 30 -40.14 -3.59 4.03
N SER A 31 -39.68 -4.55 3.22
CA SER A 31 -38.28 -5.00 3.27
C SER A 31 -37.33 -3.82 3.02
N LEU A 32 -36.12 -3.83 3.58
CA LEU A 32 -35.12 -2.76 3.37
C LEU A 32 -34.84 -2.50 1.88
N SER A 33 -34.88 -3.54 1.04
CA SER A 33 -34.78 -3.40 -0.41
C SER A 33 -36.02 -2.77 -1.06
N SER A 34 -37.22 -3.08 -0.56
CA SER A 34 -38.45 -2.43 -1.02
C SER A 34 -38.50 -0.96 -0.60
N TRP A 35 -37.97 -0.62 0.59
CA TRP A 35 -37.88 0.75 1.07
C TRP A 35 -36.86 1.58 0.27
N ILE A 36 -35.66 1.04 -0.01
CA ILE A 36 -34.66 1.76 -0.83
C ILE A 36 -35.16 2.02 -2.26
N CYS A 37 -35.94 1.10 -2.84
CA CYS A 37 -36.58 1.31 -4.14
C CYS A 37 -37.63 2.44 -4.11
N VAL A 38 -38.39 2.59 -3.02
CA VAL A 38 -39.37 3.68 -2.88
C VAL A 38 -38.67 5.03 -2.67
N GLU A 39 -37.58 5.06 -1.89
CA GLU A 39 -36.74 6.26 -1.71
C GLU A 39 -36.07 6.71 -3.02
N ASP A 40 -35.54 5.80 -3.82
CA ASP A 40 -34.93 6.13 -5.14
C ASP A 40 -35.97 6.72 -6.11
N ILE A 41 -37.14 6.08 -6.21
CA ILE A 41 -38.28 6.58 -7.00
C ILE A 41 -38.70 7.97 -6.50
N TYR A 42 -38.78 8.18 -5.18
CA TYR A 42 -39.15 9.46 -4.59
C TYR A 42 -38.10 10.54 -4.87
N ALA A 43 -36.81 10.24 -4.70
CA ALA A 43 -35.70 11.16 -4.98
C ALA A 43 -35.69 11.58 -6.46
N HIS A 44 -35.86 10.64 -7.40
CA HIS A 44 -35.91 10.94 -8.82
C HIS A 44 -37.13 11.79 -9.19
N ILE A 45 -38.33 11.47 -8.67
CA ILE A 45 -39.55 12.28 -8.85
C ILE A 45 -39.39 13.67 -8.24
N PHE A 46 -38.76 13.78 -7.07
CA PHE A 46 -38.50 15.03 -6.38
C PHE A 46 -37.56 15.93 -7.18
N VAL A 47 -36.43 15.41 -7.64
CA VAL A 47 -35.49 16.14 -8.53
C VAL A 47 -36.20 16.62 -9.80
N LEU A 48 -37.01 15.78 -10.45
CA LEU A 48 -37.79 16.16 -11.63
C LEU A 48 -38.85 17.23 -11.33
N LYS A 49 -39.51 17.18 -10.17
CA LYS A 49 -40.45 18.24 -9.73
C LYS A 49 -39.72 19.55 -9.43
N CYS A 50 -38.62 19.52 -8.69
CA CYS A 50 -37.79 20.70 -8.43
C CYS A 50 -37.26 21.32 -9.73
N TRP A 51 -36.85 20.50 -10.69
CA TRP A 51 -36.41 20.97 -12.01
C TRP A 51 -37.57 21.67 -12.75
N ARG A 52 -38.76 21.04 -12.80
CA ARG A 52 -39.97 21.60 -13.43
C ARG A 52 -40.44 22.90 -12.76
N GLU A 53 -40.43 22.99 -11.42
CA GLU A 53 -40.72 24.26 -10.72
C GLU A 53 -39.66 25.32 -11.01
N SER A 54 -38.38 24.94 -11.07
CA SER A 54 -37.31 25.87 -11.43
C SER A 54 -37.40 26.38 -12.88
N GLU A 55 -38.04 25.65 -13.79
CA GLU A 55 -38.36 26.12 -15.14
C GLU A 55 -39.52 27.12 -15.13
N LYS A 56 -40.57 26.88 -14.35
CA LYS A 56 -41.67 27.84 -14.14
C LYS A 56 -41.17 29.16 -13.55
N VAL A 57 -40.35 29.11 -12.50
CA VAL A 57 -39.76 30.30 -11.83
C VAL A 57 -38.78 31.04 -12.74
N ARG A 58 -38.12 30.35 -13.67
CA ARG A 58 -37.22 30.96 -14.69
C ARG A 58 -37.92 31.32 -16.00
N GLY A 59 -39.23 31.10 -16.10
CA GLY A 59 -40.06 31.65 -17.16
C GLY A 59 -40.12 33.18 -17.10
N PRO A 60 -40.57 33.86 -18.16
CA PRO A 60 -40.88 35.28 -18.05
C PRO A 60 -41.97 35.47 -16.99
N PRO A 61 -41.92 36.53 -16.16
CA PRO A 61 -43.07 36.86 -15.32
C PRO A 61 -44.27 37.05 -16.22
N ALA A 62 -45.42 36.48 -15.83
CA ALA A 62 -46.68 36.73 -16.51
C ALA A 62 -46.93 38.24 -16.47
N ARG A 63 -46.72 38.92 -17.61
CA ARG A 63 -46.88 40.37 -17.66
C ARG A 63 -48.36 40.67 -17.38
N ALA A 64 -48.58 41.69 -16.56
CA ALA A 64 -49.90 42.26 -16.36
C ALA A 64 -50.60 42.49 -17.71
N CYS A 65 -51.91 42.26 -17.75
CA CYS A 65 -52.76 42.80 -18.81
C CYS A 65 -52.58 44.32 -18.83
N GLN A 66 -51.89 44.84 -19.84
CA GLN A 66 -51.65 46.28 -19.97
C GLN A 66 -52.40 46.82 -21.19
N SER A 67 -53.31 47.75 -20.90
CA SER A 67 -54.05 48.63 -21.84
C SER A 67 -54.92 47.98 -22.92
N SER A 68 -56.21 47.87 -22.59
CA SER A 68 -57.32 48.50 -23.33
C SER A 68 -57.21 48.69 -24.86
N VAL A 69 -58.08 48.00 -25.60
CA VAL A 69 -58.63 48.50 -26.87
C VAL A 69 -60.12 48.76 -26.64
N GLN A 70 -60.53 50.01 -26.86
CA GLN A 70 -61.92 50.44 -26.73
C GLN A 70 -62.58 50.36 -28.12
N ASN A 71 -63.55 49.46 -28.30
CA ASN A 71 -64.46 49.52 -29.45
C ASN A 71 -65.87 49.08 -29.03
N GLN A 72 -66.88 49.79 -29.52
CA GLN A 72 -68.28 49.65 -29.12
C GLN A 72 -69.02 48.65 -30.02
N ASP A 73 -68.71 47.36 -29.93
CA ASP A 73 -69.74 46.31 -30.00
C ASP A 73 -69.24 44.96 -29.45
N SER A 74 -70.20 44.11 -29.05
CA SER A 74 -70.02 42.71 -28.60
C SER A 74 -69.22 42.48 -27.31
N ARG A 75 -69.94 42.25 -26.20
CA ARG A 75 -69.34 41.74 -24.94
C ARG A 75 -68.94 40.27 -25.08
N ARG A 76 -67.68 39.97 -25.43
CA ARG A 76 -67.09 38.66 -25.11
C ARG A 76 -65.56 38.71 -24.93
N CYS A 77 -65.11 38.93 -23.70
CA CYS A 77 -63.74 38.58 -23.32
C CYS A 77 -63.59 37.06 -23.31
N VAL A 78 -63.09 36.48 -24.39
CA VAL A 78 -62.61 35.09 -24.38
C VAL A 78 -61.20 35.10 -23.80
N CYS A 79 -61.08 34.79 -22.52
CA CYS A 79 -59.78 34.42 -21.95
C CYS A 79 -59.36 33.08 -22.54
N VAL A 80 -58.58 33.12 -23.64
CA VAL A 80 -57.86 31.94 -24.11
C VAL A 80 -56.81 31.63 -23.04
N LEU A 81 -57.05 30.58 -22.26
CA LEU A 81 -56.12 30.05 -21.28
C LEU A 81 -54.92 29.43 -22.01
N SER A 82 -54.00 30.27 -22.48
CA SER A 82 -52.78 29.82 -23.14
C SER A 82 -51.92 29.06 -22.14
N GLU A 83 -51.72 27.77 -22.43
CA GLU A 83 -51.01 26.84 -21.58
C GLU A 83 -49.57 27.29 -21.27
N VAL A 84 -49.08 26.82 -20.12
CA VAL A 84 -47.74 27.12 -19.61
C VAL A 84 -46.68 26.49 -20.51
N PHE A 85 -46.16 27.26 -21.46
CA PHE A 85 -44.94 26.93 -22.19
C PHE A 85 -44.00 28.13 -22.30
N GLN A 86 -42.74 27.94 -21.90
CA GLN A 86 -41.66 28.83 -22.30
C GLN A 86 -41.64 28.96 -23.83
N PRO A 87 -41.54 30.18 -24.40
CA PRO A 87 -41.56 30.35 -25.84
C PRO A 87 -40.38 29.61 -26.48
N ARG A 88 -40.70 28.59 -27.30
CA ARG A 88 -39.71 27.77 -28.01
C ARG A 88 -38.88 28.68 -28.92
N GLY A 89 -37.57 28.74 -28.68
CA GLY A 89 -36.61 29.47 -29.53
C GLY A 89 -35.72 30.50 -28.83
N GLN A 90 -35.88 30.81 -27.54
CA GLN A 90 -34.95 31.74 -26.88
C GLN A 90 -33.53 31.17 -26.74
N LYS A 91 -32.54 31.96 -27.19
CA LYS A 91 -31.12 31.64 -27.17
C LYS A 91 -30.58 31.60 -25.73
N LYS A 92 -30.35 30.41 -25.17
CA LYS A 92 -29.68 30.23 -23.86
C LYS A 92 -28.41 31.10 -23.79
N LYS A 93 -28.21 31.82 -22.67
CA LYS A 93 -27.08 32.72 -22.42
C LYS A 93 -25.75 32.03 -22.77
N LYS A 94 -24.91 32.68 -23.59
CA LYS A 94 -23.64 32.10 -24.10
C LYS A 94 -22.76 31.54 -22.96
N VAL A 95 -22.64 32.28 -21.86
CA VAL A 95 -21.85 31.90 -20.67
C VAL A 95 -22.23 30.52 -20.12
N VAL A 96 -23.52 30.19 -20.05
CA VAL A 96 -23.98 28.88 -19.54
C VAL A 96 -23.62 27.75 -20.50
N LYS A 97 -23.66 27.99 -21.82
CA LYS A 97 -23.27 26.98 -22.83
C LYS A 97 -21.78 26.64 -22.73
N TYR A 98 -20.90 27.65 -22.69
CA TYR A 98 -19.46 27.43 -22.65
C TYR A 98 -18.95 27.07 -21.25
N GLY A 99 -19.57 27.57 -20.17
CA GLY A 99 -19.21 27.22 -18.80
C GLY A 99 -19.57 25.77 -18.43
N MET A 100 -20.78 25.32 -18.78
CA MET A 100 -21.24 23.96 -18.44
C MET A 100 -20.46 22.89 -19.22
N GLY A 101 -20.18 23.12 -20.51
CA GLY A 101 -19.33 22.22 -21.31
C GLY A 101 -17.85 22.34 -20.97
N GLY A 102 -17.35 23.56 -20.76
CA GLY A 102 -15.94 23.83 -20.45
C GLY A 102 -15.50 23.25 -19.10
N MET A 103 -16.36 23.28 -18.07
CA MET A 103 -16.10 22.60 -16.80
C MET A 103 -15.90 21.09 -16.98
N ILE A 104 -16.72 20.44 -17.80
CA ILE A 104 -16.59 18.99 -18.06
C ILE A 104 -15.30 18.69 -18.82
N VAL A 105 -14.96 19.48 -19.84
CA VAL A 105 -13.72 19.31 -20.61
C VAL A 105 -12.48 19.56 -19.74
N MET A 106 -12.48 20.60 -18.90
CA MET A 106 -11.40 20.88 -17.96
C MET A 106 -11.24 19.73 -16.96
N LEU A 107 -12.35 19.25 -16.37
CA LEU A 107 -12.32 18.16 -15.38
C LEU A 107 -11.80 16.85 -15.99
N LEU A 108 -12.16 16.55 -17.25
CA LEU A 108 -11.61 15.40 -17.99
C LEU A 108 -10.10 15.53 -18.22
N ILE A 109 -9.61 16.72 -18.63
CA ILE A 109 -8.17 16.97 -18.77
C ILE A 109 -7.47 16.78 -17.42
N CYS A 110 -8.03 17.34 -16.33
CA CYS A 110 -7.50 17.16 -14.98
C CYS A 110 -7.41 15.69 -14.59
N ILE A 111 -8.45 14.87 -14.80
CA ILE A 111 -8.40 13.44 -14.42
C ILE A 111 -7.32 12.65 -15.18
N VAL A 112 -7.00 13.03 -16.43
CA VAL A 112 -5.95 12.37 -17.23
C VAL A 112 -4.56 12.91 -16.92
N TRP A 113 -4.39 14.22 -16.76
CA TRP A 113 -3.09 14.85 -16.51
C TRP A 113 -2.65 14.82 -15.05
N PHE A 114 -3.57 14.99 -14.09
CA PHE A 114 -3.26 14.97 -12.66
C PHE A 114 -2.51 13.71 -12.20
N PRO A 115 -2.91 12.46 -12.55
CA PRO A 115 -2.15 11.28 -12.15
C PRO A 115 -0.76 11.22 -12.80
N LEU A 116 -0.59 11.73 -14.03
CA LEU A 116 0.72 11.79 -14.69
C LEU A 116 1.66 12.80 -14.00
N LEU A 117 1.15 13.99 -13.68
CA LEU A 117 1.88 15.02 -12.93
C LEU A 117 2.22 14.54 -11.51
N PHE A 118 1.27 13.89 -10.83
CA PHE A 118 1.49 13.35 -9.49
C PHE A 118 2.53 12.21 -9.50
N MET A 119 2.50 11.31 -10.50
CA MET A 119 3.50 10.27 -10.68
C MET A 119 4.93 10.81 -10.90
N SER A 120 5.08 12.00 -11.52
CA SER A 120 6.38 12.67 -11.61
C SER A 120 6.82 13.31 -10.31
N LEU A 121 5.90 13.91 -9.54
CA LEU A 121 6.21 14.56 -8.27
C LEU A 121 6.56 13.54 -7.16
N VAL A 122 5.86 12.40 -7.11
CA VAL A 122 6.15 11.32 -6.14
C VAL A 122 7.52 10.67 -6.38
N LYS A 123 8.04 10.70 -7.61
CA LYS A 123 9.44 10.31 -7.88
C LYS A 123 10.47 11.40 -7.56
N SER A 124 10.02 12.64 -7.34
CA SER A 124 10.87 13.82 -7.17
C SER A 124 10.99 14.31 -5.72
N VAL A 125 10.31 13.66 -4.76
CA VAL A 125 10.67 13.79 -3.33
C VAL A 125 11.97 13.04 -3.12
N ALA A 126 13.07 13.74 -3.37
CA ALA A 126 14.43 13.26 -3.14
C ALA A 126 14.55 12.77 -1.70
N GLY A 127 15.00 11.52 -1.53
CA GLY A 127 15.30 10.98 -0.21
C GLY A 127 16.42 11.76 0.45
N VAL A 128 16.38 11.84 1.79
CA VAL A 128 17.54 12.31 2.54
C VAL A 128 18.55 11.16 2.57
N VAL A 129 19.77 11.42 2.10
CA VAL A 129 20.88 10.46 2.17
C VAL A 129 21.12 10.10 3.64
N ASN A 130 20.98 8.83 3.98
CA ASN A 130 21.12 8.33 5.35
C ASN A 130 22.20 7.25 5.40
N LYS A 131 23.43 7.67 5.72
CA LYS A 131 24.58 6.79 5.86
C LYS A 131 24.43 5.89 7.09
N PRO A 132 25.06 4.71 7.13
CA PRO A 132 25.17 3.94 8.37
C PRO A 132 26.06 4.68 9.39
N LEU A 133 25.85 4.41 10.68
CA LEU A 133 26.68 4.93 11.79
C LEU A 133 27.60 3.86 12.37
N ASP A 134 27.14 2.61 12.38
CA ASP A 134 27.92 1.42 12.73
C ASP A 134 27.54 0.28 11.78
N VAL A 135 28.53 -0.50 11.37
CA VAL A 135 28.33 -1.74 10.60
C VAL A 135 28.99 -2.86 11.39
N SER A 136 28.19 -3.75 11.95
CA SER A 136 28.68 -4.90 12.70
C SER A 136 28.50 -6.20 11.92
N VAL A 137 29.48 -7.09 12.05
CA VAL A 137 29.46 -8.42 11.43
C VAL A 137 29.78 -9.44 12.50
N THR A 138 28.88 -10.40 12.66
CA THR A 138 29.06 -11.51 13.60
C THR A 138 29.06 -12.85 12.86
N ILE A 139 30.06 -13.67 13.12
CA ILE A 139 30.20 -15.00 12.53
C ILE A 139 30.01 -16.05 13.62
N THR A 140 28.98 -16.89 13.48
CA THR A 140 28.73 -18.02 14.38
C THR A 140 28.90 -19.35 13.66
N LEU A 141 29.36 -20.36 14.38
CA LEU A 141 29.37 -21.74 13.91
C LEU A 141 28.12 -22.41 14.48
N GLY A 142 27.10 -22.62 13.65
CA GLY A 142 25.80 -23.13 14.08
C GLY A 142 25.23 -22.35 15.27
N GLY A 143 24.74 -23.08 16.29
CA GLY A 143 24.18 -22.51 17.53
C GLY A 143 25.20 -22.22 18.64
N PHE A 144 26.49 -22.17 18.35
CA PHE A 144 27.54 -21.87 19.35
C PHE A 144 27.81 -20.35 19.46
N GLN A 145 28.54 -19.94 20.51
CA GLN A 145 28.94 -18.55 20.71
C GLN A 145 29.72 -18.02 19.48
N PRO A 146 29.47 -16.78 19.00
CA PRO A 146 30.19 -16.19 17.87
C PRO A 146 31.70 -16.31 18.02
N ILE A 147 32.37 -16.73 16.95
CA ILE A 147 33.83 -16.87 16.88
C ILE A 147 34.51 -15.54 16.52
N PHE A 148 33.76 -14.64 15.87
CA PHE A 148 34.22 -13.34 15.41
C PHE A 148 33.08 -12.33 15.57
N THR A 149 33.38 -11.19 16.19
CA THR A 149 32.50 -10.03 16.21
C THR A 149 33.33 -8.78 15.91
N MET A 150 32.97 -8.07 14.84
CA MET A 150 33.57 -6.79 14.48
C MET A 150 32.48 -5.74 14.32
N SER A 151 32.78 -4.49 14.68
CA SER A 151 31.93 -3.32 14.44
C SER A 151 32.81 -2.20 13.89
N ALA A 152 32.47 -1.71 12.71
CA ALA A 152 33.12 -0.61 12.05
C ALA A 152 32.32 0.68 12.29
N GLN A 153 32.94 1.61 13.01
CA GLN A 153 32.34 2.91 13.36
C GLN A 153 32.84 4.02 12.44
N GLN A 154 32.37 5.26 12.65
CA GLN A 154 32.57 6.42 11.77
C GLN A 154 33.96 6.58 11.12
N ASN A 155 35.07 6.34 11.82
CA ASN A 155 36.43 6.46 11.24
C ASN A 155 36.79 5.34 10.23
N GLN A 156 36.12 4.20 10.31
CA GLN A 156 36.25 3.04 9.42
C GLN A 156 35.19 3.05 8.29
N LEU A 157 34.18 3.91 8.38
CA LEU A 157 33.23 4.16 7.29
C LEU A 157 33.82 5.22 6.35
N LYS A 158 34.32 4.77 5.20
CA LYS A 158 34.87 5.62 4.16
C LYS A 158 33.79 6.05 3.17
N ASP A 159 33.65 7.36 3.01
CA ASP A 159 32.82 7.96 1.97
C ASP A 159 33.40 7.68 0.58
N VAL A 160 32.53 7.31 -0.36
CA VAL A 160 32.92 7.02 -1.75
C VAL A 160 32.94 8.33 -2.54
N THR A 161 34.04 8.60 -3.26
CA THR A 161 34.08 9.75 -4.17
C THR A 161 33.44 9.42 -5.51
N ASP A 162 32.96 10.42 -6.26
CA ASP A 162 32.39 10.22 -7.61
C ASP A 162 33.32 9.42 -8.54
N ARG A 163 34.64 9.59 -8.38
CA ARG A 163 35.65 8.88 -9.20
C ARG A 163 35.67 7.39 -8.88
N ASP A 164 35.60 7.05 -7.59
CA ASP A 164 35.58 5.67 -7.11
C ASP A 164 34.26 5.00 -7.50
N PHE A 165 33.14 5.72 -7.38
CA PHE A 165 31.82 5.25 -7.82
C PHE A 165 31.76 4.99 -9.34
N ILE A 166 32.33 5.88 -10.17
CA ILE A 166 32.45 5.66 -11.62
C ILE A 166 33.35 4.45 -11.91
N SER A 167 34.45 4.25 -11.17
CA SER A 167 35.31 3.07 -11.32
C SER A 167 34.58 1.77 -10.95
N PHE A 168 33.79 1.80 -9.87
CA PHE A 168 32.93 0.71 -9.45
C PHE A 168 31.87 0.38 -10.52
N LEU A 169 31.10 1.36 -11.00
CA LEU A 169 30.15 1.19 -12.12
C LEU A 169 30.81 0.60 -13.37
N ASN A 170 32.03 1.03 -13.69
CA ASN A 170 32.78 0.52 -14.83
C ASN A 170 33.11 -0.98 -14.72
N SER A 171 33.23 -1.51 -13.51
CA SER A 171 33.48 -2.94 -13.26
C SER A 171 32.26 -3.81 -13.60
N TYR A 172 31.04 -3.26 -13.49
CA TYR A 172 29.78 -3.97 -13.79
C TYR A 172 29.27 -3.76 -15.22
N ARG A 173 30.06 -3.14 -16.12
CA ARG A 173 29.67 -2.86 -17.52
C ARG A 173 29.15 -4.06 -18.33
N HIS A 174 29.57 -5.27 -17.98
CA HIS A 174 29.14 -6.50 -18.65
C HIS A 174 27.82 -7.07 -18.12
N SER A 175 27.25 -6.52 -17.04
CA SER A 175 25.99 -6.95 -16.44
C SER A 175 24.95 -5.82 -16.47
N SER A 176 24.10 -5.84 -17.49
CA SER A 176 23.03 -4.83 -17.66
C SER A 176 22.08 -4.78 -16.47
N SER A 177 21.79 -5.93 -15.83
CA SER A 177 20.92 -6.00 -14.64
C SER A 177 21.56 -5.32 -13.41
N ALA A 178 22.88 -5.43 -13.25
CA ALA A 178 23.60 -4.76 -12.16
C ALA A 178 23.64 -3.25 -12.38
N LEU A 179 23.90 -2.79 -13.61
CA LEU A 179 23.85 -1.36 -13.95
C LEU A 179 22.48 -0.74 -13.69
N GLN A 180 21.39 -1.41 -14.07
CA GLN A 180 20.03 -0.90 -13.83
C GLN A 180 19.70 -0.78 -12.34
N PHE A 181 20.24 -1.65 -11.49
CA PHE A 181 20.11 -1.53 -10.04
C PHE A 181 20.93 -0.34 -9.50
N LEU A 182 22.17 -0.19 -9.97
CA LEU A 182 23.09 0.86 -9.51
C LEU A 182 22.72 2.27 -10.01
N GLU A 183 22.00 2.40 -11.13
CA GLU A 183 21.49 3.69 -11.66
C GLU A 183 20.51 4.39 -10.70
N VAL A 184 19.92 3.66 -9.74
CA VAL A 184 19.03 4.21 -8.71
C VAL A 184 19.80 4.93 -7.58
N TYR A 185 21.11 4.69 -7.45
CA TYR A 185 21.95 5.19 -6.36
C TYR A 185 22.97 6.24 -6.84
N THR A 186 23.26 7.21 -5.98
CA THR A 186 24.34 8.19 -6.20
C THR A 186 25.60 7.81 -5.41
N ALA A 187 26.72 8.49 -5.66
CA ALA A 187 27.95 8.27 -4.90
C ALA A 187 27.79 8.59 -3.39
N GLU A 188 26.91 9.54 -3.03
CA GLU A 188 26.65 9.91 -1.64
C GLU A 188 25.88 8.83 -0.86
N ASP A 189 25.08 8.01 -1.57
CA ASP A 189 24.31 6.88 -1.00
C ASP A 189 25.17 5.65 -0.70
N VAL A 190 26.43 5.64 -1.14
CA VAL A 190 27.33 4.48 -1.04
C VAL A 190 28.48 4.77 -0.08
N THR A 191 28.62 3.94 0.94
CA THR A 191 29.70 4.01 1.95
C THR A 191 30.42 2.68 2.04
N VAL A 192 31.75 2.70 2.13
CA VAL A 192 32.57 1.49 2.30
C VAL A 192 32.93 1.35 3.78
N ALA A 193 32.44 0.29 4.44
CA ALA A 193 32.85 -0.06 5.80
C ALA A 193 34.12 -0.91 5.76
N GLU A 194 35.21 -0.42 6.36
CA GLU A 194 36.48 -1.13 6.50
C GLU A 194 36.49 -1.92 7.82
N LEU A 195 36.36 -3.24 7.72
CA LEU A 195 36.35 -4.15 8.87
C LEU A 195 37.78 -4.67 9.13
N GLU A 196 38.23 -4.55 10.38
CA GLU A 196 39.50 -5.14 10.83
C GLU A 196 39.45 -6.66 10.76
N GLY A 197 40.58 -7.29 10.42
CA GLY A 197 40.72 -8.75 10.44
C GLY A 197 40.79 -9.37 11.85
N SER A 198 40.72 -8.56 12.91
CA SER A 198 40.75 -8.99 14.31
C SER A 198 39.41 -8.74 14.99
N SER A 199 38.90 -9.73 15.74
CA SER A 199 37.65 -9.60 16.50
C SER A 199 37.78 -8.58 17.62
N ASN A 200 36.76 -7.73 17.80
CA ASN A 200 36.65 -6.80 18.93
C ASN A 200 36.40 -7.52 20.27
N SER A 201 35.99 -8.79 20.24
CA SER A 201 35.77 -9.61 21.43
C SER A 201 36.57 -10.91 21.45
N LEU A 202 36.95 -11.34 22.66
CA LEU A 202 37.58 -12.64 22.90
C LEU A 202 36.53 -13.76 22.83
N TRP A 203 36.86 -14.86 22.16
CA TRP A 203 35.99 -16.04 22.10
C TRP A 203 35.98 -16.81 23.44
N THR A 204 35.02 -16.51 24.31
CA THR A 204 34.91 -17.09 25.66
C THR A 204 34.20 -18.45 25.71
N ILE A 205 34.39 -19.32 24.72
CA ILE A 205 33.72 -20.63 24.69
C ILE A 205 34.14 -21.51 25.87
N SER A 206 33.16 -22.14 26.53
CA SER A 206 33.46 -23.03 27.65
C SER A 206 34.17 -24.31 27.17
N PRO A 207 35.12 -24.88 27.96
CA PRO A 207 35.80 -26.13 27.59
C PRO A 207 34.90 -27.30 27.18
N PRO A 208 33.75 -27.59 27.84
CA PRO A 208 32.84 -28.63 27.35
C PRO A 208 32.12 -28.23 26.05
N SER A 209 31.77 -26.96 25.86
CA SER A 209 31.15 -26.48 24.63
C SER A 209 32.11 -26.56 23.43
N ARG A 210 33.40 -26.25 23.63
CA ARG A 210 34.46 -26.45 22.61
C ARG A 210 34.61 -27.91 22.21
N LYS A 211 34.53 -28.85 23.16
CA LYS A 211 34.54 -30.30 22.86
C LYS A 211 33.29 -30.73 22.09
N ASN A 212 32.12 -30.24 22.47
CA ASN A 212 30.87 -30.48 21.76
C ASN A 212 30.93 -29.94 20.32
N LEU A 213 31.44 -28.71 20.11
CA LEU A 213 31.65 -28.14 18.78
C LEU A 213 32.56 -29.03 17.89
N MET A 214 33.64 -29.59 18.44
CA MET A 214 34.51 -30.49 17.68
C MET A 214 33.81 -31.83 17.33
N ASP A 215 33.07 -32.42 18.28
CA ASP A 215 32.28 -33.64 18.06
C ASP A 215 31.18 -33.41 17.01
N VAL A 216 30.46 -32.29 17.10
CA VAL A 216 29.50 -31.82 16.11
C VAL A 216 30.17 -31.68 14.74
N LEU A 217 31.26 -30.92 14.61
CA LEU A 217 31.97 -30.75 13.33
C LEU A 217 32.48 -32.07 12.71
N SER A 218 32.79 -33.08 13.54
CA SER A 218 33.27 -34.40 13.09
C SER A 218 32.18 -35.34 12.57
N LYS A 219 30.90 -35.07 12.86
CA LYS A 219 29.78 -35.91 12.41
C LYS A 219 29.41 -35.60 10.95
N GLU A 220 28.88 -36.60 10.27
CA GLU A 220 28.48 -36.49 8.85
C GLU A 220 26.98 -36.24 8.66
N ASP A 221 26.24 -35.96 9.74
CA ASP A 221 24.78 -35.84 9.72
C ASP A 221 24.30 -34.64 8.88
N GLN A 222 23.78 -34.99 7.71
CA GLN A 222 23.49 -34.10 6.58
C GLN A 222 22.37 -33.07 6.83
N PHE A 223 21.72 -33.10 8.01
CA PHE A 223 20.47 -32.38 8.27
C PHE A 223 20.48 -31.47 9.52
N SER A 224 21.61 -31.35 10.23
CA SER A 224 21.65 -30.53 11.46
C SER A 224 23.03 -29.98 11.82
N GLY A 225 23.30 -28.72 11.43
CA GLY A 225 24.06 -27.81 12.29
C GLY A 225 25.50 -27.43 11.89
N HIS A 226 25.96 -27.67 10.65
CA HIS A 226 27.30 -27.27 10.19
C HIS A 226 27.25 -26.10 9.20
N HIS A 227 26.60 -25.02 9.61
CA HIS A 227 26.56 -23.77 8.87
C HIS A 227 27.47 -22.75 9.55
N VAL A 228 28.30 -22.07 8.77
CA VAL A 228 28.75 -20.72 9.12
C VAL A 228 27.52 -19.83 8.96
N LEU A 229 27.14 -19.14 10.03
CA LEU A 229 26.09 -18.14 10.01
C LEU A 229 26.76 -16.78 10.12
N GLU A 230 26.74 -16.05 9.01
CA GLU A 230 27.22 -14.68 8.95
C GLU A 230 26.00 -13.78 9.10
N HIS A 231 26.01 -12.96 10.16
CA HIS A 231 24.96 -12.00 10.44
C HIS A 231 25.57 -10.60 10.32
N PRO A 232 25.58 -10.00 9.11
CA PRO A 232 25.82 -8.58 8.92
C PRO A 232 24.62 -7.77 9.44
N GLU A 233 24.89 -6.90 10.41
CA GLU A 233 23.94 -5.97 11.01
C GLU A 233 24.40 -4.53 10.81
N VAL A 234 23.60 -3.75 10.10
CA VAL A 234 23.87 -2.35 9.76
C VAL A 234 22.97 -1.45 10.61
N GLN A 235 23.57 -0.57 11.41
CA GLN A 235 22.86 0.45 12.18
C GLN A 235 22.84 1.79 11.41
N MET A 236 21.66 2.35 11.24
CA MET A 236 21.44 3.61 10.52
C MET A 236 21.63 4.84 11.40
N GLN A 237 22.14 5.93 10.82
CA GLN A 237 22.64 7.07 11.59
C GLN A 237 21.54 7.91 12.27
N ASN A 238 20.34 8.04 11.68
CA ASN A 238 19.23 8.78 12.30
C ASN A 238 17.84 8.30 11.84
N LEU A 239 16.98 7.90 12.79
CA LEU A 239 15.56 7.61 12.52
C LEU A 239 14.76 8.87 12.11
N SER A 240 15.18 10.04 12.61
CA SER A 240 14.56 11.35 12.36
C SER A 240 14.66 11.85 10.92
N LEU A 241 15.56 11.27 10.10
CA LEU A 241 15.70 11.60 8.68
C LEU A 241 14.72 10.83 7.77
N GLY A 242 13.77 10.10 8.35
CA GLY A 242 12.74 9.35 7.62
C GLY A 242 13.06 7.88 7.37
N ALA A 243 14.06 7.33 8.05
CA ALA A 243 14.38 5.90 7.98
C ALA A 243 13.24 5.06 8.58
N LYS A 244 12.84 3.99 7.87
CA LYS A 244 11.74 3.09 8.30
C LYS A 244 12.15 2.13 9.43
N ALA A 245 13.45 1.88 9.59
CA ALA A 245 14.03 1.03 10.62
C ALA A 245 15.38 1.60 11.06
N GLU A 246 15.75 1.37 12.32
CA GLU A 246 17.03 1.79 12.90
C GLU A 246 18.16 0.79 12.56
N PHE A 247 17.81 -0.50 12.49
CA PHE A 247 18.72 -1.61 12.21
C PHE A 247 18.24 -2.37 10.97
N ALA A 248 19.18 -2.72 10.10
CA ALA A 248 19.00 -3.65 9.00
C ALA A 248 19.91 -4.86 9.21
N MET A 249 19.31 -6.01 9.52
CA MET A 249 20.00 -7.28 9.74
C MET A 249 19.65 -8.24 8.59
N ASP A 250 20.66 -8.82 7.96
CA ASP A 250 20.50 -9.96 7.05
C ASP A 250 21.30 -11.17 7.57
N LYS A 251 21.03 -12.36 7.04
CA LYS A 251 21.67 -13.59 7.49
C LYS A 251 22.09 -14.46 6.32
N HIS A 252 23.40 -14.54 6.10
CA HIS A 252 23.99 -15.48 5.16
C HIS A 252 24.32 -16.81 5.85
N ILE A 253 24.12 -17.92 5.14
CA ILE A 253 24.22 -19.29 5.68
C ILE A 253 25.03 -20.14 4.71
N THR A 254 26.28 -20.44 5.08
CA THR A 254 27.22 -21.20 4.25
C THR A 254 27.53 -22.55 4.90
N TYR A 255 27.51 -23.63 4.11
CA TYR A 255 27.78 -24.99 4.59
C TYR A 255 29.28 -25.29 4.52
N LEU A 256 29.87 -25.89 5.57
CA LEU A 256 31.30 -26.23 5.57
C LEU A 256 31.56 -27.58 4.87
N ASP A 257 32.51 -27.60 3.95
CA ASP A 257 33.02 -28.83 3.33
C ASP A 257 33.72 -29.75 4.37
N MET A 258 33.83 -31.05 4.04
CA MET A 258 34.59 -32.04 4.82
C MET A 258 36.01 -31.57 5.12
N ASN A 259 36.72 -31.02 4.12
CA ASN A 259 38.10 -30.58 4.29
C ASN A 259 38.20 -29.41 5.28
N THR A 260 37.42 -28.34 5.05
CA THR A 260 37.36 -27.16 5.93
C THR A 260 37.01 -27.54 7.37
N ARG A 261 36.11 -28.51 7.58
CA ARG A 261 35.79 -29.02 8.93
C ARG A 261 36.97 -29.70 9.61
N GLN A 262 37.72 -30.55 8.91
CA GLN A 262 38.91 -31.19 9.48
C GLN A 262 40.00 -30.16 9.83
N GLU A 263 40.22 -29.16 8.98
CA GLU A 263 41.19 -28.10 9.25
C GLU A 263 40.76 -27.20 10.43
N LEU A 264 39.47 -26.90 10.54
CA LEU A 264 38.89 -26.18 11.67
C LEU A 264 39.00 -26.98 12.99
N ILE A 265 38.78 -28.30 12.96
CA ILE A 265 39.02 -29.16 14.14
C ILE A 265 40.51 -29.14 14.53
N ALA A 266 41.43 -29.13 13.56
CA ALA A 266 42.87 -29.03 13.85
C ALA A 266 43.26 -27.66 14.46
N LEU A 267 42.64 -26.55 14.01
CA LEU A 267 42.74 -25.25 14.68
C LEU A 267 42.19 -25.33 16.12
N LEU A 268 41.00 -25.91 16.31
CA LEU A 268 40.35 -26.04 17.62
C LEU A 268 41.09 -26.99 18.58
N ASN A 269 41.94 -27.88 18.08
CA ASN A 269 42.84 -28.70 18.88
C ASN A 269 44.21 -28.03 19.14
N GLY A 270 44.51 -26.92 18.47
CA GLY A 270 45.84 -26.27 18.53
C GLY A 270 46.96 -27.06 17.84
N THR A 271 46.62 -28.02 16.99
CA THR A 271 47.61 -28.81 16.21
C THR A 271 47.97 -28.13 14.88
N ARG A 272 47.17 -27.17 14.43
CA ARG A 272 47.40 -26.33 13.24
C ARG A 272 47.51 -24.86 13.64
N ASN A 273 48.49 -24.16 13.06
CA ASN A 273 48.70 -22.71 13.23
C ASN A 273 48.52 -21.93 11.90
N LYS A 274 47.96 -22.55 10.87
CA LYS A 274 47.69 -21.93 9.56
C LYS A 274 46.20 -21.59 9.44
N PRO A 275 45.83 -20.46 8.81
CA PRO A 275 44.43 -20.13 8.52
C PRO A 275 43.75 -21.22 7.70
N VAL A 276 42.41 -21.18 7.68
CA VAL A 276 41.47 -22.13 7.09
C VAL A 276 40.40 -21.31 6.36
#